data_AF-A0AAV5B1A2-F1
#
_entry.id   AF-A0AAV5B1A2-F1
#
_cell.length_a   1.000
_cell.length_b   1.000
_cell.length_c   1.000
_cell.angle_alpha   90.00
_cell.angle_beta   90.00
_cell.angle_gamma   90.00
#
_symmetry.space_group_name_H-M   'P 1'
#
loop_
_entity.id
_entity.type
_entity.pdbx_description
1 polymer ?
#
loop_
_entity_poly.entity_id
_entity_poly.type
_entity_poly.pdbx_seq_one_letter_code
_entity_poly.pdbx_strand_id
1 'polypeptide(L)'
;MQQFIEKIQKIPKGYAILVIVTYSFLITYFFYMLNQFYFSEIERNSILSLMLKINYVVIFFSGIIVWIIMSLLFHLTALLFEGQGSFSKFLYTSSYFYLIPTLFIFVAIIILDYFEQDLPFQVLQNHMYFKISIEIINYSYIPYYILNSFLIKEMYKIVFWKSIIVISIPIISIWAITVFFSWIF
;
A
#
# COMPACT_ATOMS: atom_id res chain seq x y z
N MET A 1 -24.06 4.50 -1.98
CA MET A 1 -22.88 3.73 -1.52
C MET A 1 -23.22 2.29 -1.16
N GLN A 2 -24.27 2.03 -0.38
CA GLN A 2 -24.69 0.67 -0.01
C GLN A 2 -24.85 -0.30 -1.20
N GLN A 3 -25.59 0.10 -2.24
CA GLN A 3 -25.76 -0.71 -3.47
C GLN A 3 -24.44 -1.03 -4.19
N PHE A 4 -23.44 -0.14 -4.09
CA PHE A 4 -22.12 -0.36 -4.69
C PHE A 4 -21.34 -1.41 -3.89
N ILE A 5 -21.37 -1.33 -2.56
CA ILE A 5 -20.75 -2.32 -1.67
C ILE A 5 -21.38 -3.70 -1.86
N GLU A 6 -22.70 -3.77 -1.98
CA GLU A 6 -23.41 -5.02 -2.26
C GLU A 6 -22.99 -5.65 -3.59
N LYS A 7 -22.75 -4.83 -4.63
CA LYS A 7 -22.21 -5.32 -5.91
C LYS A 7 -20.79 -5.86 -5.74
N ILE A 8 -19.92 -5.16 -5.01
CA ILE A 8 -18.55 -5.62 -4.75
C ILE A 8 -18.55 -6.94 -3.97
N GLN A 9 -19.42 -7.08 -2.96
CA GLN A 9 -19.53 -8.30 -2.16
C GLN A 9 -19.98 -9.53 -2.95
N LYS A 10 -20.60 -9.34 -4.11
CA LYS A 10 -20.96 -10.44 -5.03
C LYS A 10 -19.79 -10.89 -5.90
N ILE A 11 -18.70 -10.13 -5.97
CA ILE A 11 -17.51 -10.50 -6.74
C ILE A 11 -16.81 -11.69 -6.05
N PRO A 12 -16.42 -12.74 -6.79
CA PRO A 12 -15.74 -13.90 -6.22
C PRO A 12 -14.46 -13.51 -5.46
N LYS A 13 -14.25 -14.12 -4.30
CA LYS A 13 -13.08 -13.86 -3.42
C LYS A 13 -11.72 -14.03 -4.11
N GLY A 14 -11.65 -14.84 -5.17
CA GLY A 14 -10.42 -15.01 -5.96
C GLY A 14 -9.93 -13.69 -6.59
N TYR A 15 -10.84 -12.80 -6.99
CA TYR A 15 -10.47 -11.49 -7.54
C TYR A 15 -9.86 -10.58 -6.48
N ALA A 16 -10.38 -10.61 -5.25
CA ALA A 16 -9.80 -9.89 -4.12
C ALA A 16 -8.32 -10.29 -3.90
N ILE A 17 -8.03 -11.60 -3.93
CA ILE A 17 -6.66 -12.10 -3.81
C ILE A 17 -5.80 -11.65 -5.00
N LEU A 18 -6.33 -11.75 -6.23
CA LEU A 18 -5.62 -11.32 -7.43
C LEU A 18 -5.22 -9.84 -7.38
N VAL A 19 -6.10 -8.95 -6.89
CA VAL A 19 -5.79 -7.52 -6.73
C VAL A 19 -4.60 -7.34 -5.78
N ILE A 20 -4.60 -8.01 -4.62
CA ILE A 20 -3.52 -7.87 -3.64
C ILE A 20 -2.20 -8.46 -4.14
N VAL A 21 -2.25 -9.60 -4.82
CA VAL A 21 -1.06 -10.22 -5.44
C VAL A 21 -0.49 -9.31 -6.52
N THR A 22 -1.34 -8.71 -7.36
CA THR A 22 -0.92 -7.76 -8.40
C THR A 22 -0.30 -6.52 -7.77
N TYR A 23 -0.95 -5.92 -6.79
CA TYR A 23 -0.43 -4.81 -6.00
C TYR A 23 0.96 -5.14 -5.42
N SER A 24 1.09 -6.31 -4.79
CA SER A 24 2.31 -6.77 -4.14
C SER A 24 3.43 -7.03 -5.14
N PHE A 25 3.11 -7.54 -6.33
CA PHE A 25 4.07 -7.70 -7.41
C PHE A 25 4.57 -6.35 -7.93
N LEU A 26 3.66 -5.41 -8.21
CA LEU A 26 4.01 -4.09 -8.73
C LEU A 26 4.83 -3.28 -7.74
N ILE A 27 4.47 -3.26 -6.45
CA ILE A 27 5.27 -2.53 -5.45
C ILE A 27 6.66 -3.15 -5.30
N THR A 28 6.77 -4.48 -5.38
CA THR A 28 8.06 -5.17 -5.35
C THR A 28 8.91 -4.82 -6.57
N TYR A 29 8.31 -4.79 -7.76
CA TYR A 29 8.99 -4.39 -8.98
C TYR A 29 9.46 -2.93 -8.91
N PHE A 30 8.62 -2.04 -8.38
CA PHE A 30 8.98 -0.64 -8.16
C PHE A 30 10.22 -0.51 -7.26
N PHE A 31 10.24 -1.16 -6.09
CA PHE A 31 11.41 -1.15 -5.21
C PHE A 31 12.62 -1.86 -5.81
N TYR A 32 12.41 -2.88 -6.64
CA TYR A 32 13.50 -3.48 -7.41
C TYR A 32 14.17 -2.46 -8.33
N MET A 33 13.41 -1.66 -9.07
CA MET A 33 13.96 -0.59 -9.92
C MET A 33 14.73 0.44 -9.07
N LEU A 34 14.17 0.86 -7.92
CA LEU A 34 14.87 1.75 -6.99
C LEU A 34 16.21 1.17 -6.53
N ASN A 35 16.24 -0.12 -6.19
CA ASN A 35 17.47 -0.80 -5.81
C ASN A 35 18.46 -0.90 -6.97
N GLN A 36 18.01 -1.10 -8.21
CA GLN A 36 18.91 -1.07 -9.38
C GLN A 36 19.60 0.29 -9.51
N PHE A 37 18.86 1.39 -9.30
CA PHE A 37 19.42 2.73 -9.32
C PHE A 37 20.36 3.00 -8.14
N TYR A 38 20.01 2.54 -6.94
CA TYR A 38 20.84 2.74 -5.74
C TYR A 38 22.19 2.02 -5.84
N PHE A 39 22.18 0.79 -6.38
CA PHE A 39 23.36 -0.06 -6.49
C PHE A 39 23.94 -0.08 -7.91
N SER A 40 23.69 0.95 -8.73
CA SER A 40 24.23 1.03 -10.10
C SER A 40 25.76 1.22 -10.10
N GLU A 41 26.27 1.99 -9.14
CA GLU A 41 27.70 2.31 -9.00
C GLU A 41 28.48 1.27 -8.18
N ILE A 42 27.82 0.27 -7.60
CA ILE A 42 28.44 -0.72 -6.71
C ILE A 42 28.65 -2.03 -7.47
N GLU A 43 29.89 -2.53 -7.47
CA GLU A 43 30.22 -3.82 -8.07
C GLU A 43 29.44 -4.95 -7.39
N ARG A 44 28.62 -5.68 -8.16
CA ARG A 44 27.76 -6.74 -7.62
C ARG A 44 28.54 -8.00 -7.31
N ASN A 45 29.00 -8.09 -6.07
CA ASN A 45 29.43 -9.37 -5.53
C ASN A 45 28.25 -10.32 -5.28
N SER A 46 28.56 -11.60 -5.05
CA SER A 46 27.57 -12.66 -4.86
C SER A 46 26.66 -12.42 -3.64
N ILE A 47 27.19 -11.81 -2.58
CA ILE A 47 26.47 -11.51 -1.34
C ILE A 47 25.42 -10.42 -1.59
N LEU A 48 25.79 -9.31 -2.24
CA LEU A 48 24.88 -8.23 -2.58
C LEU A 48 23.76 -8.73 -3.50
N SER A 49 24.10 -9.56 -4.50
CA SER A 49 23.09 -10.19 -5.36
C SER A 49 22.09 -11.05 -4.56
N LEU A 50 22.58 -11.83 -3.61
CA LEU A 50 21.74 -12.65 -2.73
C LEU A 50 20.84 -11.77 -1.85
N MET A 51 21.38 -10.71 -1.24
CA MET A 51 20.61 -9.77 -0.42
C MET A 51 19.49 -9.09 -1.20
N LEU A 52 19.76 -8.64 -2.44
CA LEU A 52 18.74 -8.02 -3.30
C LEU A 52 17.62 -9.00 -3.68
N LYS A 53 17.94 -10.27 -3.93
CA LYS A 53 16.93 -11.31 -4.17
C LYS A 53 16.08 -11.60 -2.93
N ILE A 54 16.70 -11.68 -1.76
CA ILE A 54 15.97 -11.84 -0.49
C ILE A 54 15.07 -10.63 -0.25
N ASN A 55 15.58 -9.42 -0.45
CA ASN A 55 14.83 -8.18 -0.31
C ASN A 55 13.59 -8.15 -1.23
N TYR A 56 13.74 -8.57 -2.48
CA TYR A 56 12.62 -8.72 -3.42
C TYR A 56 11.51 -9.62 -2.83
N VAL A 57 11.87 -10.81 -2.35
CA VAL A 57 10.91 -11.75 -1.75
C VAL A 57 10.25 -11.17 -0.49
N VAL A 58 11.04 -10.50 0.36
CA VAL A 58 10.55 -9.87 1.59
C VAL A 58 9.54 -8.76 1.28
N ILE A 59 9.81 -7.90 0.29
CA ILE A 59 8.89 -6.81 -0.10
C ILE A 59 7.58 -7.38 -0.65
N PHE A 60 7.65 -8.45 -1.46
CA PHE A 60 6.45 -9.10 -1.99
C PHE A 60 5.54 -9.61 -0.86
N PHE A 61 6.08 -10.36 0.09
CA PHE A 61 5.29 -10.85 1.22
C PHE A 61 4.85 -9.73 2.15
N SER A 62 5.68 -8.70 2.34
CA SER A 62 5.34 -7.52 3.13
C SER A 62 4.10 -6.81 2.58
N GLY A 63 3.97 -6.65 1.26
CA GLY A 63 2.77 -6.06 0.65
C GLY A 63 1.47 -6.76 1.05
N ILE A 64 1.48 -8.10 1.09
CA ILE A 64 0.34 -8.92 1.51
C ILE A 64 0.09 -8.78 3.02
N ILE A 65 1.15 -8.87 3.82
CA ILE A 65 1.08 -8.80 5.28
C ILE A 65 0.55 -7.43 5.74
N VAL A 66 1.05 -6.34 5.16
CA VAL A 66 0.60 -4.97 5.45
C VAL A 66 -0.89 -4.82 5.16
N TRP A 67 -1.41 -5.36 4.05
CA TRP A 67 -2.84 -5.33 3.77
C TRP A 67 -3.67 -6.03 4.85
N ILE A 68 -3.24 -7.21 5.31
CA ILE A 68 -3.93 -7.97 6.35
C ILE A 68 -3.88 -7.20 7.68
N ILE A 69 -2.71 -6.73 8.09
CA ILE A 69 -2.51 -6.00 9.35
C ILE A 69 -3.32 -4.71 9.34
N MET A 70 -3.26 -3.90 8.28
CA MET A 70 -4.03 -2.67 8.18
C MET A 70 -5.54 -2.93 8.22
N SER A 71 -6.01 -3.96 7.51
CA SER A 71 -7.42 -4.34 7.55
C SER A 71 -7.84 -4.80 8.94
N LEU A 72 -6.96 -5.52 9.64
CA LEU A 72 -7.20 -5.97 11.01
C LEU A 72 -7.27 -4.78 11.98
N LEU A 73 -6.36 -3.82 11.87
CA LEU A 73 -6.36 -2.61 12.69
C LEU A 73 -7.66 -1.82 12.48
N PHE A 74 -8.08 -1.59 11.23
CA PHE A 74 -9.37 -0.93 10.96
C PHE A 74 -10.56 -1.72 11.54
N HIS A 75 -10.55 -3.04 11.42
CA HIS A 75 -11.58 -3.88 12.02
C HIS A 75 -11.64 -3.72 13.53
N LEU A 76 -10.50 -3.86 14.22
CA LEU A 76 -10.41 -3.74 15.68
C LEU A 76 -10.84 -2.35 16.15
N THR A 77 -10.38 -1.29 15.48
CA THR A 77 -10.80 0.07 15.82
C THR A 77 -12.29 0.28 15.57
N ALA A 78 -12.87 -0.31 14.52
CA ALA A 78 -14.32 -0.26 14.31
C ALA A 78 -15.11 -0.96 15.43
N LEU A 79 -14.60 -2.07 15.96
CA LEU A 79 -15.21 -2.76 17.11
C LEU A 79 -15.18 -1.91 18.39
N LEU A 80 -14.13 -1.13 18.61
CA LEU A 80 -14.06 -0.18 19.75
C LEU A 80 -15.16 0.89 19.68
N PHE A 81 -15.67 1.17 18.49
CA PHE A 81 -16.78 2.10 18.25
C PHE A 81 -18.15 1.40 18.15
N GLU A 82 -18.28 0.22 18.75
CA GLU A 82 -19.50 -0.61 18.76
C GLU A 82 -19.93 -1.11 17.37
N GLY A 83 -18.99 -1.16 16.42
CA GLY A 83 -19.24 -1.70 15.10
C GLY A 83 -19.54 -3.20 15.12
N GLN A 84 -20.42 -3.67 14.22
CA GLN A 84 -20.87 -5.08 14.17
C GLN A 84 -20.49 -5.81 12.87
N GLY A 85 -19.44 -5.34 12.19
CA GLY A 85 -19.00 -5.88 10.91
C GLY A 85 -18.17 -7.17 11.04
N SER A 86 -18.19 -8.01 10.00
CA SER A 86 -17.35 -9.20 9.92
C SER A 86 -15.99 -8.89 9.30
N PHE A 87 -14.89 -9.27 9.98
CA PHE A 87 -13.53 -9.08 9.48
C PHE A 87 -13.33 -9.71 8.10
N SER A 88 -13.73 -10.96 7.91
CA SER A 88 -13.53 -11.67 6.65
C SER A 88 -14.20 -10.93 5.48
N LYS A 89 -15.45 -10.49 5.66
CA LYS A 89 -16.15 -9.72 4.62
C LYS A 89 -15.45 -8.38 4.37
N PHE A 90 -15.02 -7.70 5.44
CA PHE A 90 -14.32 -6.42 5.32
C PHE A 90 -13.00 -6.57 4.56
N LEU A 91 -12.16 -7.53 4.94
CA LEU A 91 -10.87 -7.84 4.32
C LEU A 91 -11.00 -8.05 2.80
N TYR A 92 -11.94 -8.89 2.36
CA TYR A 92 -12.16 -9.14 0.93
C TYR A 92 -12.83 -7.98 0.20
N THR A 93 -13.60 -7.14 0.88
CA THR A 93 -14.27 -6.01 0.22
C THR A 93 -13.32 -4.81 0.09
N SER A 94 -12.48 -4.56 1.11
CA SER A 94 -11.49 -3.49 1.11
C SER A 94 -10.36 -3.74 0.12
N SER A 95 -10.01 -5.00 -0.16
CA SER A 95 -8.98 -5.34 -1.13
C SER A 95 -9.29 -4.83 -2.54
N TYR A 96 -10.56 -4.73 -2.94
CA TYR A 96 -10.88 -4.18 -4.27
C TYR A 96 -10.48 -2.71 -4.41
N PHE A 97 -10.44 -1.96 -3.30
CA PHE A 97 -9.96 -0.58 -3.32
C PHE A 97 -8.44 -0.48 -3.52
N TYR A 98 -7.68 -1.57 -3.32
CA TYR A 98 -6.26 -1.61 -3.70
C TYR A 98 -6.03 -1.49 -5.21
N LEU A 99 -7.06 -1.63 -6.05
CA LEU A 99 -6.95 -1.30 -7.47
C LEU A 99 -6.45 0.13 -7.69
N ILE A 100 -6.80 1.07 -6.81
CA ILE A 100 -6.34 2.46 -6.91
C ILE A 100 -4.82 2.56 -6.72
N PRO A 101 -4.23 2.19 -5.58
CA PRO A 101 -2.77 2.22 -5.43
C PRO A 101 -2.06 1.33 -6.46
N THR A 102 -2.65 0.22 -6.88
CA THR A 102 -2.10 -0.64 -7.96
C THR A 102 -1.92 0.13 -9.26
N LEU A 103 -2.93 0.87 -9.70
CA LEU A 103 -2.88 1.67 -10.93
C LEU A 103 -1.84 2.80 -10.82
N PHE A 104 -1.76 3.45 -9.67
CA PHE A 104 -0.80 4.54 -9.44
C PHE A 104 0.65 4.04 -9.38
N ILE A 105 0.90 2.86 -8.80
CA ILE A 105 2.21 2.20 -8.86
C ILE A 105 2.56 1.84 -10.30
N PHE A 106 1.60 1.31 -11.08
CA PHE A 106 1.84 1.03 -12.49
C PHE A 106 2.25 2.29 -13.28
N VAL A 107 1.55 3.41 -13.07
CA VAL A 107 1.92 4.70 -13.67
C VAL A 107 3.30 5.16 -13.21
N ALA A 108 3.61 5.06 -11.91
CA ALA A 108 4.92 5.41 -11.38
C ALA A 108 6.05 4.55 -11.97
N ILE A 109 5.79 3.26 -12.23
CA ILE A 109 6.74 2.39 -12.92
C ILE A 109 7.04 2.91 -14.32
N ILE A 110 6.01 3.25 -15.11
CA ILE A 110 6.19 3.79 -16.47
C ILE A 110 6.97 5.10 -16.44
N ILE A 111 6.68 5.99 -15.49
CA ILE A 111 7.40 7.26 -15.34
C ILE A 111 8.89 7.03 -15.05
N LEU A 112 9.22 6.07 -14.17
CA LEU A 112 10.60 5.74 -13.86
C LEU A 112 11.32 5.03 -15.01
N ASP A 113 10.63 4.16 -15.75
CA ASP A 113 11.22 3.42 -16.87
C ASP A 113 11.55 4.32 -18.08
N TYR A 114 10.83 5.43 -18.23
CA TYR A 114 11.14 6.46 -19.24
C TYR A 114 12.45 7.23 -18.94
N PHE A 115 12.99 7.14 -17.72
CA PHE A 115 14.16 7.90 -17.32
C PHE A 115 15.46 7.11 -17.53
N GLU A 116 16.48 7.77 -18.07
CA GLU A 116 17.79 7.16 -18.37
C GLU A 116 18.44 6.59 -17.10
N GLN A 117 18.79 5.31 -17.14
CA GLN A 117 19.27 4.51 -16.00
C GLN A 117 20.73 4.79 -15.61
N ASP A 118 21.40 5.72 -16.31
CA ASP A 118 22.84 5.98 -16.19
C ASP A 118 23.18 7.18 -15.28
N LEU A 119 22.18 7.82 -14.68
CA LEU A 119 22.40 8.93 -13.75
C LEU A 119 22.75 8.43 -12.34
N PRO A 120 23.73 9.06 -11.65
CA PRO A 120 24.03 8.77 -10.25
C PRO A 120 22.78 8.87 -9.39
N PHE A 121 22.60 7.94 -8.44
CA PHE A 121 21.38 7.89 -7.60
C PHE A 121 21.09 9.21 -6.87
N GLN A 122 22.13 9.95 -6.47
CA GLN A 122 21.99 11.25 -5.81
C GLN A 122 21.37 12.33 -6.72
N VAL A 123 21.63 12.25 -8.02
CA VAL A 123 21.01 13.11 -9.04
C VAL A 123 19.58 12.66 -9.30
N LEU A 124 19.34 11.34 -9.35
CA LEU A 124 18.02 10.75 -9.51
C LEU A 124 17.05 11.15 -8.39
N GLN A 125 17.48 11.12 -7.12
CA GLN A 125 16.64 11.51 -5.98
C GLN A 125 16.12 12.96 -6.10
N ASN A 126 16.91 13.84 -6.72
CA ASN A 126 16.56 15.23 -6.90
C ASN A 126 15.73 15.47 -8.17
N HIS A 127 15.67 14.47 -9.05
CA HIS A 127 14.95 14.56 -10.32
C HIS A 127 13.44 14.62 -10.13
N MET A 128 12.79 15.43 -10.97
CA MET A 128 11.34 15.67 -10.91
C MET A 128 10.55 14.37 -11.09
N TYR A 129 10.90 13.53 -12.07
CA TYR A 129 10.18 12.26 -12.31
C TYR A 129 10.29 11.27 -11.15
N PHE A 130 11.43 11.23 -10.46
CA PHE A 130 11.59 10.38 -9.27
C PHE A 130 10.66 10.85 -8.15
N LYS A 131 10.67 12.15 -7.84
CA LYS A 131 9.80 12.77 -6.82
C LYS A 131 8.33 12.54 -7.14
N ILE A 132 7.93 12.79 -8.39
CA ILE A 132 6.55 12.55 -8.86
C ILE A 132 6.15 11.09 -8.70
N SER A 133 7.03 10.15 -9.05
CA SER A 133 6.74 8.71 -8.94
C SER A 133 6.45 8.30 -7.49
N ILE A 134 7.26 8.80 -6.55
CA ILE A 134 7.05 8.55 -5.11
C ILE A 134 5.77 9.24 -4.61
N GLU A 135 5.54 10.50 -4.99
CA GLU A 135 4.36 11.26 -4.57
C GLU A 135 3.05 10.64 -5.08
N ILE A 136 3.00 10.22 -6.35
CA ILE A 136 1.84 9.56 -6.96
C ILE A 136 1.48 8.29 -6.18
N ILE A 137 2.47 7.46 -5.84
CA ILE A 137 2.24 6.26 -5.03
C ILE A 137 1.70 6.64 -3.64
N ASN A 138 2.32 7.60 -2.95
CA ASN A 138 1.90 7.99 -1.60
C ASN A 138 0.47 8.58 -1.59
N TYR A 139 0.16 9.48 -2.52
CA TYR A 139 -1.15 10.11 -2.61
C TYR A 139 -2.24 9.17 -3.10
N SER A 140 -1.90 8.07 -3.79
CA SER A 140 -2.87 7.04 -4.19
C SER A 140 -3.61 6.39 -3.02
N TYR A 141 -3.03 6.44 -1.82
CA TYR A 141 -3.65 5.90 -0.61
C TYR A 141 -4.76 6.79 -0.05
N ILE A 142 -4.76 8.09 -0.35
CA ILE A 142 -5.83 9.01 0.09
C ILE A 142 -7.21 8.55 -0.39
N PRO A 143 -7.47 8.37 -1.70
CA PRO A 143 -8.76 7.88 -2.17
C PRO A 143 -9.06 6.46 -1.66
N TYR A 144 -8.05 5.61 -1.49
CA TYR A 144 -8.22 4.30 -0.86
C TYR A 144 -8.77 4.41 0.57
N TYR A 145 -8.21 5.30 1.40
CA TYR A 145 -8.67 5.52 2.78
C TYR A 145 -10.06 6.16 2.85
N ILE A 146 -10.36 7.10 1.94
CA ILE A 146 -11.68 7.70 1.84
C ILE A 146 -12.74 6.62 1.52
N LEU A 147 -12.48 5.76 0.54
CA LEU A 147 -13.38 4.67 0.18
C LEU A 147 -13.55 3.66 1.33
N ASN A 148 -12.46 3.35 2.05
CA ASN A 148 -12.56 2.52 3.24
C ASN A 148 -13.41 3.16 4.34
N SER A 149 -13.41 4.49 4.51
CA SER A 149 -14.25 5.16 5.52
C SER A 149 -15.73 4.88 5.23
N PHE A 150 -16.13 5.04 3.97
CA PHE A 150 -17.47 4.70 3.51
C PHE A 150 -17.79 3.22 3.70
N LEU A 151 -16.85 2.34 3.37
CA LEU A 151 -17.03 0.89 3.55
C LEU A 151 -17.24 0.53 5.02
N ILE A 152 -16.45 1.10 5.93
CA ILE A 152 -16.54 0.85 7.36
C ILE A 152 -17.87 1.34 7.90
N LYS A 153 -18.30 2.56 7.55
CA LYS A 153 -19.62 3.09 7.92
C LYS A 153 -20.73 2.09 7.59
N GLU A 154 -20.75 1.61 6.35
CA GLU A 154 -21.83 0.75 5.86
C GLU A 154 -21.73 -0.69 6.41
N MET A 155 -20.53 -1.26 6.52
CA MET A 155 -20.33 -2.64 6.97
C MET A 155 -20.42 -2.81 8.49
N TYR A 156 -20.00 -1.80 9.25
CA TYR A 156 -19.98 -1.84 10.72
C TYR A 156 -21.15 -1.09 11.34
N LYS A 157 -21.99 -0.42 10.54
CA LYS A 157 -23.16 0.35 10.98
C LYS A 157 -22.82 1.45 11.99
N ILE A 158 -21.64 2.05 11.86
CA ILE A 158 -21.23 3.20 12.66
C ILE A 158 -21.46 4.51 11.90
N VAL A 159 -21.63 5.60 12.65
CA VAL A 159 -21.76 6.95 12.06
C VAL A 159 -20.50 7.37 11.31
N PHE A 160 -20.66 8.19 10.27
CA PHE A 160 -19.58 8.47 9.31
C PHE A 160 -18.34 9.10 9.95
N TRP A 161 -18.48 10.03 10.89
CA TRP A 161 -17.33 10.63 11.57
C TRP A 161 -16.52 9.58 12.37
N LYS A 162 -17.18 8.60 13.01
CA LYS A 162 -16.49 7.48 13.67
C LYS A 162 -15.74 6.63 12.64
N SER A 163 -16.32 6.41 11.45
CA SER A 163 -15.64 5.65 10.39
C SER A 163 -14.36 6.31 9.88
N ILE A 164 -14.29 7.65 9.88
CA ILE A 164 -13.06 8.39 9.57
C ILE A 164 -12.03 8.14 10.68
N ILE A 165 -12.42 8.25 11.95
CA ILE A 165 -11.53 8.02 13.09
C ILE A 165 -10.98 6.59 13.10
N VAL A 166 -11.80 5.61 12.74
CA VAL A 166 -11.38 4.20 12.61
C VAL A 166 -10.19 4.04 11.68
N ILE A 167 -10.11 4.86 10.64
CA ILE A 167 -9.01 4.83 9.66
C ILE A 167 -7.85 5.69 10.11
N SER A 168 -8.13 6.91 10.60
CA SER A 168 -7.11 7.85 11.00
C SER A 168 -6.26 7.36 12.18
N ILE A 169 -6.85 6.68 13.17
CA ILE A 169 -6.12 6.20 14.35
C ILE A 169 -4.96 5.27 13.94
N PRO A 170 -5.19 4.14 13.24
CA PRO A 170 -4.09 3.26 12.84
C PRO A 170 -3.03 3.95 11.97
N ILE A 171 -3.44 4.81 11.04
CA ILE A 171 -2.51 5.54 10.16
C ILE A 171 -1.61 6.47 10.96
N ILE A 172 -2.19 7.29 11.83
CA ILE A 172 -1.45 8.23 12.67
C ILE A 172 -0.55 7.48 13.65
N SER A 173 -1.01 6.35 14.22
CA SER A 173 -0.19 5.51 15.09
C SER A 173 1.05 4.95 14.37
N ILE A 174 0.89 4.43 13.15
CA ILE A 174 2.01 3.91 12.36
C ILE A 174 3.00 5.03 12.02
N TRP A 175 2.49 6.18 11.61
CA TRP A 175 3.33 7.35 11.34
C TRP A 175 4.09 7.80 12.60
N ALA A 176 3.40 7.91 13.74
CA ALA A 176 4.01 8.31 15.00
C ALA A 176 5.11 7.33 15.44
N ILE A 177 4.90 6.02 15.28
CA ILE A 177 5.90 5.00 15.57
C ILE A 177 7.10 5.16 14.62
N THR A 178 6.86 5.40 13.33
CA THR A 178 7.93 5.64 12.34
C THR A 178 8.79 6.84 12.71
N VAL A 179 8.15 7.96 13.06
CA VAL A 179 8.84 9.19 13.49
C VAL A 179 9.59 8.95 14.79
N PHE A 180 8.98 8.27 15.76
CA PHE A 180 9.62 7.95 17.03
C PHE A 180 10.92 7.15 16.84
N PHE A 181 10.91 6.13 15.98
CA PHE A 181 12.12 5.36 15.69
C PHE A 181 13.17 6.15 14.91
N SER A 182 12.77 7.11 14.07
CA SER A 182 13.71 8.00 13.38
C SER A 182 14.47 8.95 14.30
N TRP A 183 14.02 9.13 15.55
CA TRP A 183 14.74 9.92 16.55
C TRP A 183 15.65 9.08 17.44
N ILE A 184 15.46 7.76 17.47
CA ILE A 184 16.19 6.83 18.32
C ILE A 184 17.38 6.22 17.58
N PHE A 185 17.27 6.06 16.26
CA PHE A 185 18.30 5.51 15.38
C PHE A 185 18.79 6.58 14.40
#